data_AF-A0A3M6QVX2-F1
#
_entry.id   AF-A0A3M6QVX2-F1
#
_cell.length_a   1.000
_cell.length_b   1.000
_cell.length_c   1.000
_cell.angle_alpha   90.00
_cell.angle_beta   90.00
_cell.angle_gamma   90.00
#
_symmetry.space_group_name_H-M   'P 1'
#
loop_
_entity.id
_entity.type
_entity.pdbx_description
1 polymer ?
#
loop_
_entity_poly.entity_id
_entity_poly.type
_entity_poly.pdbx_seq_one_letter_code
_entity_poly.pdbx_strand_id
1 'polypeptide(L)'
;MSPVSITRSSASASSQLTLNFEPSLPERFPSLREFLAYRTQVGGKPMKVVAADMDLSPSMLTRKLNPGDGDTQRLNVDDFEGWLRATGDASAVVEYLAAKYLDDDTTRQARVVGQVERLLCDLSSLLPQLKHGGEGTR
;
A
#
# COMPACT_ATOMS: atom_id res chain seq x y z
N MET A 1 -14.68 -49.30 32.54
CA MET A 1 -15.15 -48.64 31.30
C MET A 1 -15.50 -47.22 31.67
N SER A 2 -14.64 -46.25 31.35
CA SER A 2 -14.87 -44.82 31.60
C SER A 2 -14.96 -44.10 30.25
N PRO A 3 -15.99 -43.28 30.00
CA PRO A 3 -16.05 -42.52 28.77
C PRO A 3 -15.10 -41.32 28.84
N VAL A 4 -14.23 -41.19 27.84
CA VAL A 4 -13.45 -39.97 27.57
C VAL A 4 -14.39 -38.98 26.89
N SER A 5 -14.78 -37.93 27.59
CA SER A 5 -15.47 -36.79 26.98
C SER A 5 -14.45 -35.86 26.34
N ILE A 6 -14.37 -35.91 25.00
CA ILE A 6 -13.68 -34.89 24.20
C ILE A 6 -14.64 -33.70 24.07
N THR A 7 -14.43 -32.66 24.88
CA THR A 7 -15.05 -31.36 24.65
C THR A 7 -14.26 -30.64 23.54
N ARG A 8 -14.75 -30.71 22.30
CA ARG A 8 -14.34 -29.76 21.25
C ARG A 8 -15.16 -28.48 21.43
N SER A 9 -14.63 -27.51 22.15
CA SER A 9 -15.13 -26.13 22.05
C SER A 9 -14.43 -25.47 20.87
N SER A 10 -15.13 -25.36 19.74
CA SER A 10 -14.66 -24.56 18.60
C SER A 10 -14.67 -23.10 19.03
N ALA A 11 -13.51 -22.55 19.36
CA ALA A 11 -13.32 -21.11 19.38
C ALA A 11 -13.64 -20.60 17.97
N SER A 12 -14.54 -19.63 17.88
CA SER A 12 -14.69 -18.81 16.67
C SER A 12 -13.30 -18.40 16.23
N ALA A 13 -12.84 -18.87 15.07
CA ALA A 13 -11.58 -18.45 14.51
C ALA A 13 -11.71 -16.95 14.20
N SER A 14 -11.32 -16.10 15.16
CA SER A 14 -11.05 -14.70 14.91
C SER A 14 -9.94 -14.67 13.88
N SER A 15 -10.30 -14.46 12.61
CA SER A 15 -9.33 -14.30 11.53
C SER A 15 -8.58 -13.01 11.80
N GLN A 16 -7.50 -13.10 12.57
CA GLN A 16 -6.64 -11.98 12.87
C GLN A 16 -5.92 -11.58 11.58
N LEU A 17 -6.19 -10.37 11.10
CA LEU A 17 -5.50 -9.78 9.95
C LEU A 17 -4.32 -8.95 10.48
N THR A 18 -3.10 -9.33 10.14
CA THR A 18 -1.90 -8.51 10.40
C THR A 18 -1.63 -7.65 9.17
N LEU A 19 -1.65 -6.33 9.35
CA LEU A 19 -1.36 -5.36 8.29
C LEU A 19 0.04 -4.78 8.49
N ASN A 20 0.88 -4.88 7.47
CA ASN A 20 2.19 -4.22 7.44
C ASN A 20 2.05 -2.94 6.63
N PHE A 21 2.00 -1.80 7.32
CA PHE A 21 1.84 -0.50 6.68
C PHE A 21 3.16 -0.01 6.09
N GLU A 22 3.12 0.39 4.83
CA GLU A 22 4.20 1.13 4.18
C GLU A 22 3.81 2.63 4.15
N PRO A 23 4.40 3.48 5.01
CA PRO A 23 3.98 4.88 5.14
C PRO A 23 4.20 5.72 3.88
N SER A 24 5.11 5.29 3.01
CA SER A 24 5.42 6.01 1.76
C SER A 24 4.37 5.77 0.65
N LEU A 25 3.46 4.81 0.82
CA LEU A 25 2.46 4.46 -0.22
C LEU A 25 1.51 5.63 -0.54
N PRO A 26 0.88 6.29 0.45
CA PRO A 26 0.00 7.43 0.20
C PRO A 26 0.74 8.67 -0.33
N GLU A 27 2.04 8.82 -0.01
CA GLU A 27 2.87 9.92 -0.53
C GLU A 27 3.16 9.75 -2.02
N ARG A 28 3.39 8.50 -2.46
CA ARG A 28 3.64 8.16 -3.87
C ARG A 28 2.36 8.18 -4.72
N PHE A 29 1.21 7.86 -4.11
CA PHE A 29 -0.08 7.79 -4.78
C PHE A 29 -1.13 8.62 -4.03
N PRO A 30 -1.25 9.92 -4.35
CA PRO A 30 -2.20 10.84 -3.74
C PRO A 30 -3.66 10.39 -3.78
N SER A 31 -4.05 9.55 -4.75
CA SER A 31 -5.41 9.00 -4.86
C SER A 31 -5.42 7.48 -4.98
N LEU A 32 -6.50 6.84 -4.48
CA LEU A 32 -6.69 5.38 -4.64
C LEU A 32 -6.68 5.01 -6.13
N ARG A 33 -7.31 5.83 -6.98
CA ARG A 33 -7.35 5.61 -8.43
C ARG A 33 -5.94 5.52 -9.04
N GLU A 34 -5.02 6.41 -8.66
CA GLU A 34 -3.62 6.35 -9.13
C GLU A 34 -2.90 5.11 -8.62
N PHE A 35 -3.16 4.71 -7.38
CA PHE A 35 -2.65 3.45 -6.84
C PHE A 35 -3.15 2.24 -7.64
N LEU A 36 -4.45 2.19 -7.98
CA LEU A 36 -5.03 1.13 -8.80
C LEU A 36 -4.47 1.13 -10.23
N ALA A 37 -4.24 2.31 -10.82
CA ALA A 37 -3.62 2.44 -12.14
C ALA A 37 -2.22 1.82 -12.15
N TYR A 38 -1.41 2.11 -11.13
CA TYR A 38 -0.09 1.50 -10.94
C TYR A 38 -0.20 -0.01 -10.72
N ARG A 39 -1.07 -0.47 -9.80
CA ARG A 39 -1.27 -1.90 -9.53
C ARG A 39 -1.69 -2.69 -10.77
N THR A 40 -2.50 -2.10 -11.64
CA THR A 40 -2.91 -2.74 -12.90
C THR A 40 -1.74 -2.95 -13.87
N GLN A 41 -0.69 -2.13 -13.77
CA GLN A 41 0.50 -2.24 -14.62
C GLN A 41 1.53 -3.23 -14.04
N VAL A 42 1.73 -3.24 -12.72
CA VAL A 42 2.75 -4.05 -12.06
C VAL A 42 2.23 -5.36 -11.46
N GLY A 43 0.91 -5.55 -11.47
CA GLY A 43 0.26 -6.72 -10.90
C GLY A 43 0.55 -8.01 -11.66
N GLY A 44 0.14 -9.14 -11.07
CA GLY A 44 0.40 -10.47 -11.64
C GLY A 44 -0.36 -10.77 -12.93
N LYS A 45 -1.43 -10.03 -13.24
CA LYS A 45 -2.23 -10.20 -14.46
C LYS A 45 -1.97 -9.05 -15.44
N PRO A 46 -1.75 -9.34 -16.73
CA PRO A 46 -1.67 -8.30 -17.76
C PRO A 46 -2.97 -7.48 -17.83
N MET A 47 -2.87 -6.17 -18.06
CA MET A 47 -4.03 -5.27 -18.16
C MET A 47 -5.13 -5.76 -19.11
N LYS A 48 -4.78 -6.39 -20.24
CA LYS A 48 -5.77 -6.94 -21.18
C LYS A 48 -6.63 -8.06 -20.58
N VAL A 49 -6.06 -8.84 -19.66
CA VAL A 49 -6.75 -9.92 -18.94
C VAL A 49 -7.64 -9.31 -17.87
N VAL A 50 -7.12 -8.35 -17.11
CA VAL A 50 -7.92 -7.62 -16.10
C VAL A 50 -9.13 -6.94 -16.74
N ALA A 51 -8.96 -6.28 -17.88
CA ALA A 51 -10.06 -5.66 -18.60
C ALA A 51 -11.10 -6.70 -19.07
N ALA A 52 -10.65 -7.82 -19.62
CA ALA A 52 -11.53 -8.91 -20.05
C ALA A 52 -12.31 -9.52 -18.86
N ASP A 53 -11.66 -9.73 -17.72
CA ASP A 53 -12.29 -10.22 -16.48
C ASP A 53 -13.33 -9.23 -15.92
N MET A 54 -13.24 -7.95 -16.30
CA MET A 54 -14.18 -6.89 -15.92
C MET A 54 -15.24 -6.60 -16.98
N ASP A 55 -15.30 -7.38 -18.07
CA ASP A 55 -16.15 -7.11 -19.25
C ASP A 55 -15.91 -5.73 -19.89
N LEU A 56 -14.65 -5.25 -19.85
CA LEU A 56 -14.21 -3.98 -20.42
C LEU A 56 -13.20 -4.18 -21.55
N SER A 57 -13.13 -3.20 -22.46
CA SER A 57 -11.96 -3.09 -23.34
C SER A 57 -10.74 -2.57 -22.56
N PRO A 58 -9.50 -2.91 -22.98
CA PRO A 58 -8.29 -2.37 -22.34
C PRO A 58 -8.23 -0.84 -22.36
N SER A 59 -8.76 -0.21 -23.41
CA SER A 59 -8.85 1.25 -23.52
C SER A 59 -9.86 1.84 -22.53
N MET A 60 -11.00 1.17 -22.32
CA MET A 60 -12.00 1.61 -21.33
C MET A 60 -11.45 1.50 -19.91
N LEU A 61 -10.76 0.41 -19.58
CA LEU A 61 -10.11 0.26 -18.27
C LEU A 61 -9.06 1.36 -18.05
N THR A 62 -8.21 1.60 -19.04
CA THR A 62 -7.20 2.68 -18.98
C THR A 62 -7.85 4.05 -18.76
N ARG A 63 -8.93 4.33 -19.49
CA ARG A 63 -9.68 5.59 -19.39
C ARG A 63 -10.35 5.77 -18.02
N LYS A 64 -10.93 4.71 -17.44
CA LYS A 64 -11.48 4.74 -16.07
C LYS A 64 -10.40 4.99 -15.01
N LEU A 65 -9.22 4.39 -15.18
CA LEU A 65 -8.09 4.54 -14.26
C LEU A 65 -7.35 5.88 -14.42
N ASN A 66 -7.30 6.43 -15.64
CA ASN A 66 -6.64 7.68 -15.98
C ASN A 66 -7.59 8.58 -16.80
N PRO A 67 -8.64 9.13 -16.16
CA PRO A 67 -9.60 9.97 -16.85
C PRO A 67 -8.93 11.27 -17.32
N GLY A 68 -9.21 11.68 -18.55
CA GLY A 68 -8.84 13.00 -19.04
C GLY A 68 -9.70 14.12 -18.43
N ASP A 69 -9.29 15.36 -18.64
CA ASP A 69 -10.06 16.51 -18.20
C ASP A 69 -11.46 16.51 -18.84
N GLY A 70 -12.49 16.56 -17.99
CA GLY A 70 -13.89 16.51 -18.43
C GLY A 70 -14.43 15.11 -18.75
N ASP A 71 -13.67 14.03 -18.52
CA ASP A 71 -14.17 12.68 -18.77
C ASP A 71 -15.26 12.27 -17.76
N THR A 72 -16.37 11.79 -18.29
CA THR A 72 -17.53 11.30 -17.53
C THR A 72 -17.42 9.82 -17.19
N GLN A 73 -16.55 9.06 -17.87
CA GLN A 73 -16.33 7.62 -17.63
C GLN A 73 -15.35 7.40 -16.49
N ARG A 74 -15.76 7.77 -15.28
CA ARG A 74 -14.95 7.58 -14.06
C ARG A 74 -15.05 6.14 -13.55
N LEU A 75 -14.02 5.74 -12.82
CA LEU A 75 -14.05 4.54 -11.98
C LEU A 75 -15.08 4.76 -10.86
N ASN A 76 -16.16 4.00 -10.87
CA ASN A 76 -17.15 3.98 -9.79
C ASN A 76 -16.86 2.82 -8.80
N VAL A 77 -17.72 2.67 -7.79
CA VAL A 77 -17.53 1.64 -6.76
C VAL A 77 -17.76 0.22 -7.33
N ASP A 78 -18.70 0.05 -8.26
CA ASP A 78 -18.95 -1.24 -8.91
C ASP A 78 -17.75 -1.67 -9.78
N ASP A 79 -17.17 -0.73 -10.53
CA ASP A 79 -15.94 -0.94 -11.29
C ASP A 79 -14.79 -1.33 -10.36
N PHE A 80 -14.71 -0.71 -9.19
CA PHE A 80 -13.68 -1.00 -8.18
C PHE A 80 -13.84 -2.41 -7.61
N GLU A 81 -15.05 -2.84 -7.26
CA GLU A 81 -15.30 -4.22 -6.85
C GLU A 81 -14.99 -5.22 -7.97
N GLY A 82 -15.35 -4.89 -9.21
CA GLY A 82 -14.98 -5.64 -10.40
C GLY A 82 -13.46 -5.78 -10.55
N TRP A 83 -12.73 -4.68 -10.34
CA TRP A 83 -11.27 -4.65 -10.39
C TRP A 83 -10.65 -5.51 -9.29
N LEU A 84 -11.17 -5.46 -8.06
CA LEU A 84 -10.72 -6.30 -6.96
C LEU A 84 -10.89 -7.78 -7.27
N ARG A 85 -12.04 -8.16 -7.85
CA ARG A 85 -12.31 -9.54 -8.26
C ARG A 85 -11.39 -9.98 -9.41
N ALA A 86 -11.18 -9.11 -10.39
CA ALA A 86 -10.33 -9.38 -11.54
C ALA A 86 -8.85 -9.54 -11.15
N THR A 87 -8.34 -8.70 -10.26
CA THR A 87 -6.91 -8.69 -9.88
C THR A 87 -6.58 -9.61 -8.71
N GLY A 88 -7.51 -9.81 -7.77
CA GLY A 88 -7.24 -10.47 -6.49
C GLY A 88 -6.44 -9.61 -5.52
N ASP A 89 -6.22 -8.32 -5.82
CA ASP A 89 -5.31 -7.43 -5.09
C ASP A 89 -5.96 -6.72 -3.88
N ALA A 90 -6.95 -7.35 -3.23
CA ALA A 90 -7.65 -6.73 -2.10
C ALA A 90 -6.73 -6.38 -0.93
N SER A 91 -5.73 -7.22 -0.62
CA SER A 91 -4.77 -6.94 0.46
C SER A 91 -4.02 -5.64 0.23
N ALA A 92 -3.49 -5.44 -0.98
CA ALA A 92 -2.72 -4.25 -1.32
C ALA A 92 -3.56 -2.97 -1.23
N VAL A 93 -4.85 -3.05 -1.60
CA VAL A 93 -5.76 -1.91 -1.48
C VAL A 93 -6.09 -1.60 -0.02
N VAL A 94 -6.34 -2.63 0.80
CA VAL A 94 -6.57 -2.45 2.25
C VAL A 94 -5.34 -1.84 2.91
N GLU A 95 -4.14 -2.32 2.59
CA GLU A 95 -2.87 -1.76 3.08
C GLU A 95 -2.70 -0.29 2.68
N TYR A 96 -3.00 0.07 1.43
CA TYR A 96 -2.99 1.48 0.98
C TYR A 96 -3.97 2.35 1.77
N LEU A 97 -5.23 1.90 1.89
CA LEU A 97 -6.27 2.68 2.57
C LEU A 97 -5.97 2.83 4.06
N ALA A 98 -5.45 1.78 4.69
CA ALA A 98 -5.03 1.82 6.07
C ALA A 98 -3.83 2.75 6.28
N ALA A 99 -2.79 2.65 5.44
CA ALA A 99 -1.66 3.57 5.50
C ALA A 99 -2.10 5.04 5.28
N LYS A 100 -3.13 5.26 4.46
CA LYS A 100 -3.63 6.61 4.16
C LYS A 100 -4.53 7.21 5.22
N TYR A 101 -5.41 6.41 5.83
CA TYR A 101 -6.49 6.92 6.68
C TYR A 101 -6.50 6.37 8.10
N LEU A 102 -5.78 5.28 8.38
CA LEU A 102 -5.69 4.69 9.73
C LEU A 102 -4.36 5.01 10.44
N ASP A 103 -3.38 5.57 9.72
CA ASP A 103 -2.17 6.10 10.34
C ASP A 103 -2.49 7.43 11.03
N ASP A 104 -2.69 7.40 12.35
CA ASP A 104 -3.01 8.57 13.17
C ASP A 104 -1.90 9.64 13.08
N ASP A 105 -2.28 10.92 13.10
CA ASP A 105 -1.36 12.06 12.98
C ASP A 105 -0.25 12.01 14.05
N THR A 106 -0.59 11.53 15.24
CA THR A 106 0.36 11.31 16.35
C THR A 106 1.43 10.28 15.99
N THR A 107 1.04 9.21 15.31
CA THR A 107 1.92 8.10 14.92
C THR A 107 2.82 8.51 13.75
N ARG A 108 2.26 9.28 12.81
CA ARG A 108 3.03 9.94 11.75
C ARG A 108 4.08 10.90 12.33
N GLN A 109 3.71 11.77 13.27
CA GLN A 109 4.64 12.71 13.89
C GLN A 109 5.75 12.01 14.67
N ALA A 110 5.41 11.00 15.48
CA ALA A 110 6.40 10.20 16.21
C ALA A 110 7.39 9.51 15.26
N ARG A 111 6.93 9.01 14.10
CA ARG A 111 7.77 8.38 13.08
C ARG A 111 8.73 9.38 12.43
N VAL A 112 8.24 10.57 12.08
CA VAL A 112 9.06 11.65 11.50
C VAL A 112 10.14 12.06 12.49
N VAL A 113 9.79 12.24 13.76
CA VAL A 113 10.76 12.55 14.83
C VAL A 113 11.82 11.45 14.93
N GLY A 114 11.43 10.18 15.00
CA GLY A 114 12.38 9.07 15.05
C GLY A 114 13.26 8.92 13.80
N GLN A 115 12.79 9.35 12.62
CA GLN A 115 13.62 9.41 11.42
C GLN A 115 14.63 10.55 11.47
N VAL A 116 14.22 11.73 11.96
CA VAL A 116 15.12 12.87 12.18
C VAL A 116 16.20 12.52 13.20
N GLU A 117 15.85 11.87 14.31
CA GLU A 117 16.79 11.43 15.34
C GLU A 117 17.85 10.48 14.77
N ARG A 118 17.46 9.49 13.95
CA ARG A 118 18.41 8.59 13.28
C ARG A 118 19.35 9.34 12.34
N LEU A 119 18.82 10.24 11.51
CA LEU A 119 19.63 11.05 10.60
C LEU A 119 20.62 11.96 11.36
N LEU A 120 20.23 12.48 12.52
CA LEU A 120 21.11 13.27 13.38
C LEU A 120 22.25 12.42 13.96
N CYS A 121 21.95 11.19 14.41
CA CYS A 121 22.99 10.26 14.84
C CYS A 121 23.96 9.93 13.70
N ASP A 122 23.43 9.59 12.52
CA ASP A 122 24.25 9.28 11.35
C ASP A 122 25.14 10.47 10.98
N LEU A 123 24.58 11.68 10.90
CA LEU A 123 25.32 12.90 10.61
C LEU A 123 26.41 13.18 11.66
N SER A 124 26.11 13.02 12.95
CA SER A 124 27.09 13.21 14.03
C SER A 124 28.28 12.24 13.93
N SER A 125 28.06 11.03 13.40
CA SER A 125 29.11 10.02 13.23
C SER A 125 29.99 10.28 12.00
N LEU A 126 29.43 10.94 10.98
CA LEU A 126 30.11 11.23 9.71
C LEU A 126 30.85 12.58 9.71
N LEU A 127 30.38 13.56 10.50
CA LEU A 127 31.01 14.89 10.61
C LEU A 127 32.52 14.86 10.99
N PRO A 128 32.98 14.01 11.94
CA PRO A 128 34.41 13.90 12.25
C PRO A 128 35.25 13.41 11.07
N GLN A 129 34.68 12.57 10.20
CA GLN A 129 35.38 12.03 9.03
C GLN A 129 35.60 13.11 7.96
N LEU A 130 34.64 14.04 7.84
CA LEU A 130 34.77 15.24 7.01
C LEU A 130 35.82 16.22 7.53
N LYS A 131 35.97 16.33 8.85
CA LYS A 131 36.99 17.19 9.48
C LYS A 131 38.41 16.69 9.25
N HIS A 132 38.63 15.37 9.25
CA HIS A 132 39.96 14.78 9.04
C HIS A 132 40.36 14.66 7.56
N GLY A 133 39.41 14.69 6.61
CA GLY A 133 39.70 14.74 5.17
C GLY A 133 40.25 16.08 4.68
N GLY A 134 40.23 17.14 5.51
CA GLY A 134 40.72 18.48 5.18
C GLY A 134 42.15 18.80 5.63
N GLU A 135 42.79 17.95 6.44
CA GLU A 135 44.13 18.21 7.02
C GLU A 135 45.28 17.51 6.27
N GLY A 136 45.04 16.96 5.08
CA GLY A 136 45.98 16.06 4.38
C GLY A 136 46.58 16.52 3.04
N THR A 137 46.60 17.82 2.71
CA THR A 137 47.24 18.32 1.47
C THR A 137 48.10 19.58 1.70
N ARG A 138 49.14 19.45 2.52
CA ARG A 138 50.27 20.40 2.52
C ARG A 138 51.59 19.65 2.48
#